data_AF-A0AA43CRU0-F1
#
_entry.id   AF-A0AA43CRU0-F1
#
_cell.length_a   1.000
_cell.length_b   1.000
_cell.length_c   1.000
_cell.angle_alpha   90.00
_cell.angle_beta   90.00
_cell.angle_gamma   90.00
#
_symmetry.space_group_name_H-M   'P 1'
#
loop_
_entity.id
_entity.type
_entity.pdbx_description
1 polymer ?
#
loop_
_entity_poly.entity_id
_entity_poly.type
_entity_poly.pdbx_seq_one_letter_code
_entity_poly.pdbx_strand_id
1 'polypeptide(L)'
;YLAFSRTEPAYFTAMFEAQLPPDLDPELARAADQAFAVVRKASDALCARLPKETRPPSLMVSLHVWALSHGIATLFARGDAARRALPMPPEDLLEAGLLVYLNGLGLGGDQDR
;
A
#
# COMPACT_ATOMS: atom_id res chain seq x y z
N TYR A 1 4.90 -4.34 -4.71
CA TYR A 1 4.01 -3.28 -5.23
C TYR A 1 4.79 -2.29 -6.10
N LEU A 2 5.67 -1.45 -5.53
CA LEU A 2 6.46 -0.46 -6.30
C LEU A 2 7.35 -1.07 -7.40
N ALA A 3 7.98 -2.22 -7.11
CA ALA A 3 8.75 -2.94 -8.13
C ALA A 3 7.88 -3.37 -9.31
N PHE A 4 6.70 -3.95 -9.03
CA PHE A 4 5.75 -4.40 -10.05
C PHE A 4 5.25 -3.24 -10.92
N SER A 5 4.88 -2.10 -10.33
CA SER A 5 4.46 -0.92 -11.13
C SER A 5 5.58 -0.37 -12.02
N ARG A 6 6.84 -0.61 -11.67
CA ARG A 6 8.01 -0.18 -12.45
C ARG A 6 8.38 -1.18 -13.54
N THR A 7 8.37 -2.48 -13.24
CA THR A 7 8.80 -3.52 -14.19
C THR A 7 7.69 -3.94 -15.15
N GLU A 8 6.43 -3.82 -14.71
CA GLU A 8 5.24 -4.26 -15.44
C GLU A 8 4.22 -3.11 -15.61
N PRO A 9 4.60 -1.95 -16.19
CA PRO A 9 3.75 -0.75 -16.18
C PRO A 9 2.44 -0.94 -16.95
N ALA A 10 2.45 -1.69 -18.05
CA ALA A 10 1.23 -1.97 -18.82
C ALA A 10 0.23 -2.83 -18.03
N TYR A 11 0.71 -3.86 -17.32
CA TYR A 11 -0.13 -4.67 -16.43
C TYR A 11 -0.65 -3.85 -15.26
N PHE A 12 0.20 -3.02 -14.66
CA PHE A 12 -0.20 -2.13 -13.57
C PHE A 12 -1.32 -1.18 -14.02
N THR A 13 -1.17 -0.52 -15.17
CA THR A 13 -2.23 0.32 -15.76
C THR A 13 -3.51 -0.47 -16.02
N ALA A 14 -3.42 -1.64 -16.65
CA ALA A 14 -4.58 -2.47 -16.93
C ALA A 14 -5.34 -2.88 -15.65
N MET A 15 -4.64 -3.22 -14.57
CA MET A 15 -5.26 -3.61 -13.30
C MET A 15 -6.16 -2.51 -12.68
N PHE A 16 -5.84 -1.24 -12.89
CA PHE A 16 -6.51 -0.13 -12.18
C PHE A 16 -7.30 0.81 -13.10
N GLU A 17 -7.01 0.83 -14.40
CA GLU A 17 -7.69 1.71 -15.37
C GLU A 17 -8.64 0.97 -16.32
N ALA A 18 -8.61 -0.37 -16.37
CA ALA A 18 -9.49 -1.13 -17.27
C ALA A 18 -10.98 -1.13 -16.84
N GLN A 19 -11.30 -0.61 -15.65
CA GLN A 19 -12.68 -0.50 -15.12
C GLN A 19 -13.50 -1.80 -15.21
N LEU A 20 -12.83 -2.95 -15.11
CA LEU A 20 -13.49 -4.25 -15.12
C LEU A 20 -14.33 -4.42 -13.84
N PRO A 21 -15.56 -4.97 -13.94
CA PRO A 21 -16.34 -5.32 -12.77
C PRO A 21 -15.55 -6.29 -11.87
N PRO A 22 -15.54 -6.10 -10.54
CA PRO A 22 -14.84 -7.00 -9.61
C PRO A 22 -15.33 -8.45 -9.67
N ASP A 23 -16.57 -8.66 -10.09
CA ASP A 23 -17.25 -9.95 -10.22
C ASP A 23 -17.22 -10.52 -11.65
N LEU A 24 -16.50 -9.87 -12.57
CA LEU A 24 -16.40 -10.29 -13.98
C LEU A 24 -15.83 -11.71 -14.14
N ASP A 25 -14.84 -12.06 -13.32
CA ASP A 25 -14.17 -13.35 -13.35
C ASP A 25 -13.87 -13.82 -11.91
N PRO A 26 -14.42 -14.97 -11.48
CA PRO A 26 -14.16 -15.54 -10.16
C PRO A 26 -12.67 -15.79 -9.87
N GLU A 27 -11.87 -16.13 -10.90
CA GLU A 27 -10.43 -16.35 -10.73
C GLU A 27 -9.69 -15.02 -10.53
N LEU A 28 -10.14 -13.95 -11.20
CA LEU A 28 -9.63 -12.60 -10.97
C LEU A 28 -9.95 -12.12 -9.55
N ALA A 29 -11.19 -12.32 -9.10
CA ALA A 29 -11.61 -11.98 -7.74
C ALA A 29 -10.77 -12.73 -6.69
N ARG A 30 -10.59 -14.04 -6.87
CA ARG A 30 -9.75 -14.88 -6.00
C ARG A 30 -8.29 -14.42 -5.98
N ALA A 31 -7.73 -14.06 -7.12
CA ALA A 31 -6.36 -13.54 -7.21
C ALA A 31 -6.21 -12.17 -6.53
N ALA A 32 -7.18 -11.28 -6.70
CA ALA A 32 -7.21 -9.98 -6.04
C ALA A 32 -7.30 -10.11 -4.51
N ASP A 33 -8.17 -11.00 -4.01
CA ASP A 33 -8.30 -11.29 -2.58
C ASP A 33 -7.00 -11.88 -2.01
N GLN A 34 -6.35 -12.79 -2.73
CA GLN A 34 -5.07 -13.36 -2.32
C GLN A 34 -3.96 -12.30 -2.27
N ALA A 35 -3.92 -11.38 -3.24
CA ALA A 35 -2.97 -10.28 -3.24
C ALA A 35 -3.21 -9.32 -2.06
N PHE A 36 -4.47 -8.97 -1.80
CA PHE A 36 -4.82 -8.10 -0.68
C PHE A 36 -4.60 -8.77 0.69
N ALA A 37 -4.78 -10.09 0.78
CA ALA A 37 -4.54 -10.86 2.00
C ALA A 37 -3.10 -10.71 2.54
N VAL A 38 -2.12 -10.43 1.68
CA VAL A 38 -0.72 -10.19 2.10
C VAL A 38 -0.62 -8.97 3.01
N VAL A 39 -1.14 -7.81 2.58
CA VAL A 39 -1.13 -6.59 3.39
C VAL A 39 -2.08 -6.72 4.59
N ARG A 40 -3.17 -7.47 4.44
CA ARG A 40 -4.10 -7.73 5.55
C ARG A 40 -3.44 -8.51 6.68
N LYS A 41 -2.75 -9.60 6.36
CA LYS A 41 -2.03 -10.42 7.34
C LYS A 41 -0.95 -9.60 8.07
N ALA A 42 -0.21 -8.76 7.36
CA ALA A 42 0.77 -7.87 7.97
C ALA A 42 0.11 -6.86 8.92
N SER A 43 -1.02 -6.29 8.51
CA SER A 43 -1.79 -5.34 9.33
C SER A 43 -2.40 -6.02 10.57
N ASP A 44 -2.89 -7.25 10.46
CA ASP A 44 -3.38 -8.03 11.60
C ASP A 44 -2.27 -8.25 12.63
N ALA A 45 -1.08 -8.66 12.18
CA ALA A 45 0.09 -8.84 13.04
C ALA A 45 0.54 -7.53 13.71
N LEU A 46 0.48 -6.42 12.96
CA LEU A 46 0.82 -5.09 13.46
C LEU A 46 -0.17 -4.63 14.54
N CYS A 47 -1.47 -4.67 14.24
CA CYS A 47 -2.53 -4.27 15.15
C CYS A 47 -2.57 -5.12 16.42
N ALA A 48 -2.19 -6.40 16.34
CA ALA A 48 -2.12 -7.29 17.49
C ALA A 48 -1.14 -6.80 18.59
N ARG A 49 -0.15 -5.97 18.22
CA ARG A 49 0.81 -5.37 19.15
C ARG A 49 0.25 -4.18 19.95
N LEU A 50 -0.91 -3.65 19.56
CA LEU A 50 -1.53 -2.49 20.19
C LEU A 50 -2.49 -2.89 21.33
N PRO A 51 -2.64 -2.05 22.37
CA PRO A 51 -3.68 -2.20 23.39
C PRO A 51 -5.06 -2.36 22.76
N LYS A 52 -5.93 -3.20 23.32
CA LYS A 52 -7.23 -3.52 22.69
C LYS A 52 -8.12 -2.29 22.56
N GLU A 53 -7.98 -1.35 23.48
CA GLU A 53 -8.79 -0.14 23.63
C GLU A 53 -8.46 0.90 22.55
N THR A 54 -7.23 0.91 22.04
CA THR A 54 -6.74 1.87 21.05
C THR A 54 -6.40 1.23 19.71
N ARG A 55 -6.61 -0.08 19.58
CA ARG A 55 -6.29 -0.85 18.38
C ARG A 55 -7.24 -0.47 17.23
N PRO A 56 -6.73 0.05 16.09
CA PRO A 56 -7.56 0.28 14.93
C PRO A 56 -7.97 -1.05 14.28
N PRO A 57 -9.08 -1.09 13.53
CA PRO A 57 -9.42 -2.25 12.72
C PRO A 57 -8.31 -2.55 11.72
N SER A 58 -7.81 -3.79 11.65
CA SER A 58 -6.72 -4.13 10.73
C SER A 58 -7.06 -3.89 9.26
N LEU A 59 -8.34 -4.00 8.89
CA LEU A 59 -8.81 -3.68 7.54
C LEU A 59 -8.53 -2.21 7.20
N MET A 60 -8.78 -1.31 8.15
CA MET A 60 -8.52 0.12 7.98
C MET A 60 -7.04 0.38 7.74
N VAL A 61 -6.16 -0.24 8.54
CA VAL A 61 -4.70 -0.16 8.35
C VAL A 61 -4.28 -0.71 6.99
N SER A 62 -4.84 -1.85 6.59
CA SER A 62 -4.55 -2.49 5.29
C SER A 62 -4.89 -1.55 4.12
N LEU A 63 -6.06 -0.91 4.19
CA LEU A 63 -6.53 0.02 3.17
C LEU A 63 -5.66 1.28 3.11
N HIS A 64 -5.22 1.83 4.26
CA HIS A 64 -4.30 2.96 4.28
C HIS A 64 -2.94 2.62 3.67
N VAL A 65 -2.35 1.48 4.05
CA VAL A 65 -1.06 1.02 3.49
C VAL A 65 -1.18 0.79 1.98
N TRP A 66 -2.29 0.19 1.54
CA TRP A 66 -2.56 0.00 0.12
C TRP A 66 -2.73 1.33 -0.61
N ALA A 67 -3.49 2.28 -0.05
CA ALA A 67 -3.68 3.61 -0.62
C ALA A 67 -2.35 4.39 -0.74
N LEU A 68 -1.50 4.36 0.29
CA LEU A 68 -0.16 4.97 0.26
C LEU A 68 0.71 4.32 -0.83
N SER A 69 0.76 2.99 -0.85
CA SER A 69 1.56 2.24 -1.83
C SER A 69 1.08 2.49 -3.26
N HIS A 70 -0.23 2.48 -3.48
CA HIS A 70 -0.85 2.71 -4.78
C HIS A 70 -0.65 4.16 -5.24
N GLY A 71 -0.90 5.15 -4.36
CA GLY A 71 -0.70 6.56 -4.68
C GLY A 71 0.75 6.87 -5.08
N ILE A 72 1.73 6.32 -4.36
CA ILE A 72 3.16 6.48 -4.70
C ILE A 72 3.49 5.76 -6.00
N ALA A 73 3.03 4.52 -6.20
CA ALA A 73 3.22 3.80 -7.45
C ALA A 73 2.67 4.59 -8.64
N THR A 74 1.44 5.09 -8.56
CA THR A 74 0.78 5.89 -9.61
C THR A 74 1.47 7.24 -9.82
N LEU A 75 1.96 7.90 -8.76
CA LEU A 75 2.74 9.14 -8.86
C LEU A 75 4.04 8.94 -9.65
N PHE A 76 4.68 7.78 -9.51
CA PHE A 76 5.94 7.44 -10.17
C PHE A 76 5.78 6.69 -11.50
N ALA A 77 4.60 6.12 -11.77
CA ALA A 77 4.29 5.40 -13.01
C ALA A 77 3.98 6.34 -14.20
N ARG A 78 3.69 7.63 -13.96
CA ARG A 78 3.50 8.63 -15.02
C ARG A 78 4.81 8.77 -15.82
N GLY A 79 4.81 8.22 -17.03
CA GLY A 79 5.96 8.17 -17.94
C GLY A 79 6.07 9.35 -18.90
N ASP A 80 5.35 10.46 -18.69
CA ASP A 80 5.45 11.60 -19.58
C ASP A 80 6.66 12.50 -19.24
N ALA A 81 7.13 13.23 -20.25
CA ALA A 81 8.20 14.23 -20.11
C ALA A 81 7.83 15.41 -19.19
N ALA A 82 6.59 15.45 -18.69
CA ALA A 82 6.10 16.43 -17.71
C ALA A 82 6.24 15.93 -16.26
N ARG A 83 6.78 14.73 -16.03
CA ARG A 83 7.06 14.22 -14.70
C ARG A 83 7.96 15.18 -13.94
N ARG A 84 7.39 15.80 -12.90
CA ARG A 84 8.15 16.57 -11.92
C ARG A 84 9.18 15.62 -11.28
N ALA A 85 10.46 15.97 -11.41
CA ALA A 85 11.53 15.26 -10.72
C ALA A 85 11.27 15.38 -9.20
N LEU A 86 11.11 14.23 -8.55
CA LEU A 86 11.01 14.15 -7.09
C LEU A 86 12.40 13.88 -6.53
N PRO A 87 12.80 14.57 -5.44
CA PRO A 87 14.15 14.47 -4.89
C PRO A 87 14.38 13.20 -4.06
N MET A 88 13.62 12.12 -4.32
CA MET A 88 13.76 10.82 -3.66
C MET A 88 13.16 9.69 -4.54
N PRO A 89 13.63 8.44 -4.38
CA PRO A 89 12.98 7.28 -4.98
C PRO A 89 11.62 6.97 -4.32
N PRO A 90 10.74 6.20 -5.00
CA PRO A 90 9.43 5.85 -4.44
C PRO A 90 9.52 4.98 -3.18
N GLU A 91 10.59 4.19 -3.05
CA GLU A 91 10.85 3.36 -1.87
C GLU A 91 11.04 4.23 -0.62
N ASP A 92 11.91 5.24 -0.68
CA ASP A 92 12.15 6.16 0.44
C ASP A 92 10.88 6.95 0.80
N LEU A 93 10.09 7.35 -0.19
CA LEU A 93 8.84 8.07 0.05
C LEU A 93 7.80 7.18 0.76
N LEU A 94 7.70 5.91 0.36
CA LEU A 94 6.80 4.95 1.00
C LEU A 94 7.27 4.61 2.41
N GLU A 95 8.57 4.38 2.60
CA GLU A 95 9.15 4.11 3.92
C GLU A 95 8.89 5.26 4.88
N ALA A 96 9.18 6.51 4.49
CA ALA A 96 8.92 7.68 5.31
C ALA A 96 7.43 7.81 5.68
N GLY A 97 6.53 7.60 4.72
CA GLY A 97 5.08 7.62 4.96
C GLY A 97 4.62 6.53 5.95
N LEU A 98 5.14 5.31 5.82
CA LEU A 98 4.84 4.22 6.75
C LEU A 98 5.43 4.48 8.13
N LEU A 99 6.64 5.02 8.26
CA LEU A 99 7.23 5.37 9.55
C LEU A 99 6.36 6.40 10.28
N VAL A 100 5.93 7.47 9.61
CA VAL A 100 5.01 8.46 10.21
C VAL A 100 3.71 7.80 10.65
N TYR A 101 3.14 6.93 9.81
CA TYR A 101 1.91 6.20 10.13
C TYR A 101 2.07 5.29 11.36
N LEU A 102 3.14 4.50 11.41
CA LEU A 102 3.46 3.59 12.51
C LEU A 102 3.76 4.34 13.81
N ASN A 103 4.46 5.46 13.73
CA ASN A 103 4.69 6.36 14.87
C ASN A 103 3.36 6.91 15.40
N GLY A 104 2.45 7.31 14.51
CA GLY A 104 1.09 7.75 14.88
C GLY A 104 0.25 6.67 15.54
N LEU A 105 0.55 5.38 15.29
CA LEU A 105 -0.05 4.25 15.99
C LEU A 105 0.65 3.90 17.31
N GLY A 106 1.76 4.56 17.67
CA GLY A 106 2.56 4.22 18.85
C GLY A 106 3.46 2.98 18.66
N LEU A 107 3.76 2.62 17.40
CA LEU A 107 4.62 1.48 17.04
C LEU A 107 6.01 1.92 16.57
N GLY A 108 6.23 3.23 16.43
CA GLY A 108 7.53 3.84 16.29
C GLY A 108 8.29 3.70 17.59
N GLY A 109 9.44 3.03 17.58
CA GLY A 109 10.22 2.79 18.79
C GLY A 109 10.68 4.08 19.45
N ASP A 110 9.92 4.56 20.43
CA ASP A 110 10.46 5.12 21.67
C ASP A 110 10.33 4.00 22.72
N GLN A 111 11.39 3.21 22.87
CA GLN A 111 11.56 2.32 24.02
C GLN A 111 12.16 3.05 25.23
N ASP A 112 12.38 4.37 25.17
CA ASP A 112 12.89 5.18 26.28
C ASP A 112 12.22 6.57 26.32
N ARG A 113 11.03 6.67 26.93
CA ARG A 113 10.54 7.86 27.65
C ARG A 113 9.65 7.47 28.81
#